data_AF-A0A496VUP2-F1
#
_entry.id   AF-A0A496VUP2-F1
#
_cell.length_a   1.000
_cell.length_b   1.000
_cell.length_c   1.000
_cell.angle_alpha   90.00
_cell.angle_beta   90.00
_cell.angle_gamma   90.00
#
_symmetry.space_group_name_H-M   'P 1'
#
loop_
_entity.id
_entity.type
_entity.pdbx_description
1 polymer ?
#
loop_
_entity_poly.entity_id
_entity_poly.type
_entity_poly.pdbx_seq_one_letter_code
_entity_poly.pdbx_strand_id
1 'polypeptide(L)'
;MVKNILFSLCVIFLLIGCNQQTLLGPFVPQEEVEFSKHYLTLFQSDDFEGIENKINPALKNELLRTKLEQMAAFFPKEKPKDIKIVGSHTFTTHQFRQFNLTFQYEFPNKWLLVNIVLHKKGDELLVNAINVRPLSDSLENINPFTFQNKPIANYLILALAIIIPLFILLALVLCIKTPMPKRKWLWIIFILSSFVKITVNWTTGGINIQPLSFLLLGAGFWKVGISGPVLISVAIPLGAIIFMIKRKKWLTSRVENQD
;
A
#
# COMPACT_ATOMS: atom_id res chain seq x y z
N MET A 1 -15.99 5.27 -33.68
CA MET A 1 -16.31 4.56 -32.42
C MET A 1 -15.07 4.16 -31.62
N VAL A 2 -14.09 3.43 -32.18
CA VAL A 2 -12.86 3.00 -31.45
C VAL A 2 -12.01 4.18 -30.97
N LYS A 3 -11.90 5.26 -31.77
CA LYS A 3 -11.19 6.49 -31.41
C LYS A 3 -11.81 7.17 -30.18
N ASN A 4 -13.14 7.15 -30.07
CA ASN A 4 -13.88 7.76 -28.96
C ASN A 4 -13.77 6.94 -27.67
N ILE A 5 -13.73 5.60 -27.77
CA ILE A 5 -13.53 4.73 -26.60
C ILE A 5 -12.10 4.84 -26.05
N LEU A 6 -11.10 4.87 -26.94
CA LEU A 6 -9.69 5.04 -26.54
C LEU A 6 -9.44 6.41 -25.89
N PHE A 7 -10.08 7.46 -26.43
CA PHE A 7 -10.04 8.81 -25.87
C PHE A 7 -10.73 8.87 -24.50
N SER A 8 -11.90 8.25 -24.35
CA SER A 8 -12.62 8.19 -23.07
C SER A 8 -11.83 7.44 -21.99
N LEU A 9 -11.15 6.33 -22.35
CA LEU A 9 -10.30 5.59 -21.42
C LEU A 9 -9.08 6.42 -20.97
N CYS A 10 -8.43 7.14 -21.89
CA CYS A 10 -7.33 8.06 -21.57
C CYS A 10 -7.77 9.20 -20.64
N VAL A 11 -8.94 9.78 -20.86
CA VAL A 11 -9.48 10.87 -20.03
C VAL A 11 -9.79 10.38 -18.61
N ILE A 12 -10.30 9.16 -18.44
CA ILE A 12 -10.56 8.57 -17.12
C ILE A 12 -9.27 8.29 -16.34
N PHE A 13 -8.20 7.85 -17.01
CA PHE A 13 -6.89 7.65 -16.37
C PHE A 13 -6.21 8.95 -15.93
N LEU A 14 -6.50 10.08 -16.60
CA LEU A 14 -5.94 11.40 -16.26
C LEU A 14 -6.59 12.05 -15.02
N LEU A 15 -7.73 11.54 -14.54
CA LEU A 15 -8.49 12.15 -13.44
C LEU A 15 -8.18 11.56 -12.04
N ILE A 16 -7.20 10.67 -11.90
CA ILE A 16 -6.94 9.95 -10.63
C ILE A 16 -5.91 10.69 -9.73
N GLY A 17 -5.52 11.92 -10.07
CA GLY A 17 -4.61 12.75 -9.27
C GLY A 17 -5.25 13.37 -8.01
N CYS A 18 -6.03 12.60 -7.24
CA CYS A 18 -6.68 13.12 -6.03
C CYS A 18 -5.68 13.14 -4.86
N ASN A 19 -5.53 14.29 -4.21
CA ASN A 19 -4.66 14.49 -3.05
C ASN A 19 -5.06 13.54 -1.90
N GLN A 20 -4.21 12.57 -1.58
CA GLN A 20 -4.52 11.49 -0.61
C GLN A 20 -4.74 12.00 0.82
N GLN A 21 -4.15 13.13 1.21
CA GLN A 21 -4.28 13.66 2.57
C GLN A 21 -5.69 14.17 2.88
N THR A 22 -6.40 14.71 1.89
CA THR A 22 -7.75 15.26 2.08
C THR A 22 -8.82 14.16 2.17
N LEU A 23 -8.55 12.96 1.64
CA LEU A 23 -9.51 11.84 1.64
C LEU A 23 -9.54 11.04 2.94
N LEU A 24 -8.52 11.16 3.80
CA LEU A 24 -8.38 10.33 5.00
C LEU A 24 -8.83 11.01 6.30
N GLY A 25 -8.98 12.34 6.32
CA GLY A 25 -9.42 13.10 7.51
C GLY A 25 -10.67 12.54 8.21
N PRO A 26 -11.71 12.08 7.50
CA PRO A 26 -12.91 11.49 8.12
C PRO A 26 -12.70 10.11 8.75
N PHE A 27 -11.60 9.41 8.42
CA PHE A 27 -11.36 8.02 8.82
C PHE A 27 -10.31 7.89 9.94
N VAL A 28 -9.77 9.01 10.42
CA VAL A 28 -8.84 9.03 11.55
C VAL A 28 -9.63 9.14 12.86
N PRO A 29 -9.52 8.15 13.78
CA PRO A 29 -10.23 8.14 15.04
C PRO A 29 -9.59 9.15 16.03
N GLN A 30 -10.17 10.35 16.13
CA GLN A 30 -9.54 11.49 16.81
C GLN A 30 -9.36 11.28 18.32
N GLU A 31 -10.35 10.68 18.99
CA GLU A 31 -10.29 10.35 20.43
C GLU A 31 -9.09 9.45 20.73
N GLU A 32 -8.93 8.39 19.94
CA GLU A 32 -7.85 7.43 20.05
C GLU A 32 -6.48 8.02 19.69
N VAL A 33 -6.44 8.98 18.76
CA VAL A 33 -5.23 9.74 18.41
C VAL A 33 -4.79 10.62 19.58
N GLU A 34 -5.69 11.38 20.18
CA GLU A 34 -5.37 12.25 21.31
C GLU A 34 -4.99 11.44 22.55
N PHE A 35 -5.70 10.33 22.81
CA PHE A 35 -5.30 9.35 23.83
C PHE A 35 -3.86 8.86 23.60
N SER A 36 -3.54 8.47 22.36
CA SER A 36 -2.21 7.96 22.02
C SER A 36 -1.12 9.01 22.21
N LYS A 37 -1.35 10.25 21.76
CA LYS A 37 -0.40 11.36 21.94
C LYS A 37 -0.15 11.60 23.42
N HIS A 38 -1.20 11.69 24.23
CA HIS A 38 -1.07 11.89 25.67
C HIS A 38 -0.33 10.72 26.34
N TYR A 39 -0.72 9.49 26.03
CA TYR A 39 -0.06 8.30 26.56
C TYR A 39 1.42 8.22 26.22
N LEU A 40 1.81 8.62 25.01
CA LEU A 40 3.21 8.66 24.57
C LEU A 40 4.04 9.74 25.29
N THR A 41 3.41 10.77 25.87
CA THR A 41 4.15 11.75 26.71
C THR A 41 4.65 11.13 28.01
N LEU A 42 4.02 10.05 28.50
CA LEU A 42 4.46 9.35 29.71
C LEU A 42 5.85 8.72 29.53
N PHE A 43 6.20 8.34 28.30
CA PHE A 43 7.56 7.85 27.97
C PHE A 43 8.61 8.95 28.04
N GLN A 44 8.23 10.21 27.76
CA GLN A 44 9.14 11.35 27.90
C GLN A 44 9.36 11.68 29.38
N SER A 45 8.35 11.53 30.23
CA SER A 45 8.45 11.79 31.67
C SER A 45 8.91 10.61 32.52
N ASP A 46 9.22 9.45 31.91
CA ASP A 46 9.53 8.19 32.59
C ASP A 46 8.44 7.76 33.61
N ASP A 47 7.18 8.13 33.36
CA ASP A 47 6.03 7.74 34.18
C ASP A 47 5.56 6.33 33.82
N PHE A 48 6.38 5.37 34.21
CA PHE A 48 6.13 3.97 33.90
C PHE A 48 4.92 3.40 34.63
N GLU A 49 4.54 3.94 35.80
CA GLU A 49 3.31 3.53 36.49
C GLU A 49 2.09 3.92 35.66
N GLY A 50 2.04 5.17 35.17
CA GLY A 50 1.02 5.63 34.23
C GLY A 50 0.97 4.79 32.94
N ILE A 51 2.14 4.44 32.39
CA ILE A 51 2.26 3.58 31.20
C ILE A 51 1.64 2.20 31.49
N GLU A 52 2.08 1.53 32.55
CA GLU A 52 1.64 0.18 32.91
C GLU A 52 0.15 0.10 33.28
N ASN A 53 -0.43 1.18 33.79
CA ASN A 53 -1.85 1.26 34.15
C ASN A 53 -2.80 1.16 32.94
N LYS A 54 -2.35 1.55 31.74
CA LYS A 54 -3.15 1.45 30.51
C LYS A 54 -2.77 0.27 29.62
N ILE A 55 -1.71 -0.47 29.95
CA ILE A 55 -1.36 -1.68 29.22
C ILE A 55 -2.38 -2.77 29.53
N ASN A 56 -2.77 -3.51 28.49
CA ASN A 56 -3.65 -4.65 28.64
C ASN A 56 -3.07 -5.63 29.68
N PRO A 57 -3.82 -5.99 30.74
CA PRO A 57 -3.32 -6.86 31.81
C PRO A 57 -2.73 -8.18 31.30
N ALA A 58 -3.22 -8.72 30.18
CA ALA A 58 -2.71 -9.93 29.57
C ALA A 58 -1.25 -9.83 29.06
N LEU A 59 -0.71 -8.62 28.96
CA LEU A 59 0.66 -8.35 28.49
C LEU A 59 1.64 -8.07 29.64
N LYS A 60 1.14 -7.94 30.87
CA LYS A 60 1.98 -7.71 32.04
C LYS A 60 2.76 -8.99 32.35
N ASN A 61 4.09 -8.89 32.24
CA ASN A 61 5.03 -9.95 32.56
C ASN A 61 6.29 -9.32 33.17
N GLU A 62 7.18 -10.16 33.70
CA GLU A 62 8.40 -9.73 34.42
C GLU A 62 9.34 -8.87 33.56
N LEU A 63 9.30 -9.01 32.23
CA LEU A 63 10.14 -8.24 31.30
C LEU A 63 9.50 -6.95 30.81
N LEU A 64 8.23 -6.67 31.18
CA LEU A 64 7.50 -5.51 30.69
C LEU A 64 8.26 -4.23 31.04
N ARG A 65 8.63 -4.07 32.31
CA ARG A 65 9.28 -2.86 32.81
C ARG A 65 10.57 -2.54 32.05
N THR A 66 11.46 -3.52 31.93
CA THR A 66 12.73 -3.36 31.22
C THR A 66 12.52 -2.99 29.74
N LYS A 67 11.51 -3.55 29.08
CA LYS A 67 11.18 -3.19 27.70
C LYS A 67 10.64 -1.76 27.59
N LEU A 68 9.82 -1.32 28.53
CA LEU A 68 9.32 0.05 28.57
C LEU A 68 10.46 1.05 28.79
N GLU A 69 11.40 0.74 29.68
CA GLU A 69 12.60 1.56 29.92
C GLU A 69 13.48 1.65 28.66
N GLN A 70 13.70 0.54 27.95
CA GLN A 70 14.40 0.53 26.67
C GLN A 70 13.69 1.38 25.61
N MET A 71 12.35 1.35 25.57
CA MET A 71 11.58 2.19 24.65
C MET A 71 11.64 3.67 25.03
N ALA A 72 11.53 3.99 26.33
CA ALA A 72 11.62 5.36 26.85
C ALA A 72 12.98 6.00 26.53
N ALA A 73 14.06 5.21 26.53
CA ALA A 73 15.40 5.68 26.16
C ALA A 73 15.49 6.23 24.71
N PHE A 74 14.57 5.87 23.82
CA PHE A 74 14.51 6.47 22.48
C PHE A 74 13.88 7.86 22.46
N PHE A 75 13.02 8.19 23.44
CA PHE A 75 12.33 9.47 23.49
C PHE A 75 13.23 10.57 24.05
N PRO A 76 13.49 11.64 23.27
CA PRO A 76 14.09 12.84 23.81
C PRO A 76 13.18 13.48 24.88
N LYS A 77 13.80 14.18 25.84
CA LYS A 77 13.08 14.87 26.91
C LYS A 77 12.53 16.23 26.45
N GLU A 78 13.06 16.77 25.35
CA GLU A 78 12.52 17.99 24.75
C GLU A 78 11.17 17.74 24.09
N LYS A 79 10.35 18.78 24.00
CA LYS A 79 9.09 18.71 23.25
C LYS A 79 9.39 18.47 21.76
N PRO A 80 8.61 17.61 21.08
CA PRO A 80 8.71 17.46 19.64
C PRO A 80 8.35 18.78 18.95
N LYS A 81 9.02 19.07 17.84
CA LYS A 81 8.69 20.16 16.91
C LYS A 81 7.36 19.90 16.20
N ASP A 82 7.14 18.64 15.83
CA ASP A 82 5.94 18.22 15.12
C ASP A 82 5.62 16.74 15.40
N ILE A 83 4.33 16.39 15.33
CA ILE A 83 3.83 15.02 15.47
C ILE A 83 2.81 14.78 14.35
N LYS A 84 3.20 13.97 13.36
CA LYS A 84 2.33 13.62 12.23
C LYS A 84 1.78 12.22 12.37
N ILE A 85 0.50 12.04 12.06
CA ILE A 85 -0.05 10.70 11.81
C ILE A 85 0.34 10.26 10.39
N VAL A 86 1.03 9.12 10.29
CA VAL A 86 1.53 8.58 9.01
C VAL A 86 0.88 7.24 8.65
N GLY A 87 0.13 6.65 9.58
CA GLY A 87 -0.69 5.46 9.37
C GLY A 87 -1.84 5.37 10.37
N SER A 88 -3.01 4.94 9.89
CA SER A 88 -4.19 4.64 10.70
C SER A 88 -4.91 3.44 10.12
N HIS A 89 -5.06 2.38 10.91
CA HIS A 89 -5.84 1.21 10.54
C HIS A 89 -6.77 0.85 11.68
N THR A 90 -8.06 0.74 11.37
CA THR A 90 -9.09 0.33 12.34
C THR A 90 -9.61 -1.04 11.95
N PHE A 91 -9.62 -1.96 12.92
CA PHE A 91 -10.24 -3.27 12.78
C PHE A 91 -11.38 -3.38 13.79
N THR A 92 -12.58 -3.67 13.29
CA THR A 92 -13.78 -3.76 14.12
C THR A 92 -14.36 -5.17 14.04
N THR A 93 -14.63 -5.76 15.20
CA THR A 93 -15.38 -7.02 15.34
C THR A 93 -16.64 -6.78 16.16
N HIS A 94 -17.47 -7.80 16.33
CA HIS A 94 -18.63 -7.73 17.23
C HIS A 94 -18.23 -7.55 18.70
N GLN A 95 -17.05 -8.02 19.11
CA GLN A 95 -16.63 -7.99 20.51
C GLN A 95 -15.73 -6.80 20.86
N PHE A 96 -14.96 -6.29 19.91
CA PHE A 96 -13.99 -5.23 20.17
C PHE A 96 -13.64 -4.41 18.94
N ARG A 97 -13.07 -3.23 19.19
CA ARG A 97 -12.47 -2.38 18.17
C ARG A 97 -10.99 -2.23 18.46
N GLN A 98 -10.15 -2.48 17.46
CA GLN A 98 -8.70 -2.32 17.54
C GLN A 98 -8.27 -1.19 16.62
N PHE A 99 -7.35 -0.37 17.11
CA PHE A 99 -6.78 0.75 16.38
C PHE A 99 -5.29 0.58 16.30
N ASN A 100 -4.73 0.60 15.10
CA ASN A 100 -3.30 0.58 14.85
C ASN A 100 -2.91 1.94 14.27
N LEU A 101 -2.27 2.76 15.10
CA LEU A 101 -1.91 4.13 14.78
C LEU A 101 -0.39 4.23 14.69
N THR A 102 0.09 4.93 13.66
CA THR A 102 1.51 5.19 13.45
C THR A 102 1.77 6.68 13.36
N PHE A 103 2.68 7.15 14.20
CA PHE A 103 3.08 8.53 14.33
C PHE A 103 4.54 8.72 13.94
N GLN A 104 4.84 9.81 13.26
CA GLN A 104 6.19 10.31 13.05
C GLN A 104 6.39 11.53 13.96
N TYR A 105 7.35 11.44 14.86
CA TYR A 105 7.75 12.53 15.74
C TYR A 105 8.98 13.21 15.19
N GLU A 106 8.92 14.52 15.05
CA GLU A 106 10.06 15.39 14.78
C GLU A 106 10.59 15.97 16.10
N PHE A 107 11.84 15.69 16.44
CA PHE A 107 12.56 16.40 17.50
C PHE A 107 13.67 17.25 16.88
N PRO A 108 14.27 18.20 17.62
CA PRO A 108 15.31 19.06 17.07
C PRO A 108 16.45 18.35 16.32
N ASN A 109 16.90 17.20 16.84
CA ASN A 109 18.04 16.46 16.31
C ASN A 109 17.74 14.97 16.03
N LYS A 110 16.47 14.54 16.11
CA LYS A 110 16.08 13.13 15.98
C LYS A 110 14.68 12.99 15.40
N TRP A 111 14.44 11.88 14.72
CA TRP A 111 13.11 11.46 14.28
C TRP A 111 12.76 10.12 14.89
N LEU A 112 11.50 9.93 15.30
CA LEU A 112 10.99 8.64 15.76
C LEU A 112 9.77 8.22 14.95
N LEU A 113 9.70 6.93 14.63
CA LEU A 113 8.48 6.28 14.18
C LEU A 113 7.89 5.48 15.34
N VAL A 114 6.69 5.85 15.75
CA VAL A 114 5.99 5.24 16.88
C VAL A 114 4.73 4.57 16.38
N ASN A 115 4.65 3.25 16.56
CA ASN A 115 3.45 2.48 16.33
C ASN A 115 2.80 2.12 17.67
N ILE A 116 1.49 2.34 17.79
CA ILE A 116 0.69 1.96 18.96
C ILE A 116 -0.56 1.22 18.51
N VAL A 117 -0.84 0.11 19.19
CA VAL A 117 -2.07 -0.67 19.00
C VAL A 117 -2.93 -0.52 20.24
N LEU A 118 -4.11 0.06 20.04
CA LEU A 118 -5.14 0.22 21.06
C LEU A 118 -6.24 -0.81 20.87
N HIS A 119 -6.84 -1.20 21.97
CA HIS A 119 -7.99 -2.08 22.02
C HIS A 119 -9.07 -1.42 22.85
N LYS A 120 -10.23 -1.15 22.23
CA LYS A 120 -11.41 -0.57 22.87
C LYS A 120 -12.40 -1.67 23.19
N LYS A 121 -12.71 -1.82 24.48
CA LYS A 121 -13.72 -2.75 25.00
C LYS A 121 -14.69 -1.95 25.87
N GLY A 122 -15.90 -1.69 25.37
CA GLY A 122 -16.78 -0.69 25.96
C GLY A 122 -16.18 0.71 25.80
N ASP A 123 -16.13 1.48 26.89
CA ASP A 123 -15.57 2.84 26.91
C ASP A 123 -14.09 2.89 27.30
N GLU A 124 -13.47 1.75 27.63
CA GLU A 124 -12.07 1.70 28.03
C GLU A 124 -11.13 1.43 26.84
N LEU A 125 -10.11 2.28 26.71
CA LEU A 125 -8.98 2.12 25.80
C LEU A 125 -7.78 1.53 26.53
N LEU A 126 -7.36 0.34 26.09
CA LEU A 126 -6.15 -0.32 26.58
C LEU A 126 -5.10 -0.41 25.48
N VAL A 127 -3.83 -0.38 25.88
CA VAL A 127 -2.68 -0.49 24.99
C VAL A 127 -2.26 -1.94 24.87
N ASN A 128 -2.32 -2.48 23.65
CA ASN A 128 -1.97 -3.86 23.34
C ASN A 128 -0.57 -4.02 22.74
N ALA A 129 -0.03 -2.99 22.11
CA ALA A 129 1.34 -3.03 21.61
C ALA A 129 1.87 -1.62 21.41
N ILE A 130 3.18 -1.47 21.60
CA ILE A 130 3.93 -0.26 21.29
C ILE A 130 5.23 -0.71 20.65
N ASN A 131 5.62 -0.04 19.57
CA ASN A 131 6.92 -0.20 18.97
C ASN A 131 7.45 1.18 18.57
N VAL A 132 8.64 1.51 19.08
CA VAL A 132 9.32 2.78 18.85
C VAL A 132 10.59 2.48 18.09
N ARG A 133 10.84 3.21 17.01
CA ARG A 133 12.07 3.06 16.23
C ARG A 133 12.62 4.42 15.84
N PRO A 134 13.93 4.66 16.02
CA PRO A 134 14.55 5.86 15.50
C PRO A 134 14.55 5.85 13.97
N LEU A 135 14.39 7.03 13.38
CA LEU A 135 14.56 7.28 11.96
C LEU A 135 15.76 8.20 11.75
N SER A 136 16.44 8.06 10.61
CA SER A 136 17.53 8.94 10.21
C SER A 136 17.04 10.31 9.75
N ASP A 137 15.81 10.40 9.24
CA ASP A 137 15.15 11.62 8.75
C ASP A 137 13.62 11.38 8.73
N SER A 138 12.85 12.37 8.28
CA SER A 138 11.42 12.25 8.00
C SER A 138 11.13 11.13 6.99
N LEU A 139 9.97 10.46 7.11
CA LEU A 139 9.59 9.42 6.14
C LEU A 139 9.43 9.97 4.73
N GLU A 140 9.03 11.23 4.59
CA GLU A 140 8.95 11.93 3.31
C GLU A 140 10.32 12.01 2.61
N ASN A 141 11.38 12.31 3.37
CA ASN A 141 12.75 12.36 2.85
C ASN A 141 13.39 10.98 2.70
N ILE A 142 12.97 10.00 3.50
CA ILE A 142 13.45 8.61 3.38
C ILE A 142 12.80 7.91 2.18
N ASN A 143 11.53 8.20 1.87
CA ASN A 143 10.76 7.54 0.82
C ASN A 143 10.39 8.45 -0.38
N PRO A 144 11.31 9.28 -0.91
CA PRO A 144 10.97 10.16 -2.01
C PRO A 144 10.76 9.33 -3.27
N PHE A 145 9.70 9.67 -4.01
CA PHE A 145 9.50 9.16 -5.36
C PHE A 145 10.40 9.93 -6.33
N THR A 146 11.68 9.58 -6.34
CA THR A 146 12.70 10.16 -7.21
C THR A 146 13.28 9.10 -8.15
N PHE A 147 13.77 9.56 -9.29
CA PHE A 147 14.48 8.74 -10.27
C PHE A 147 15.99 8.73 -10.03
N GLN A 148 16.50 9.51 -9.09
CA GLN A 148 17.94 9.57 -8.82
C GLN A 148 18.40 8.35 -8.01
N ASN A 149 19.58 7.82 -8.36
CA ASN A 149 20.28 6.75 -7.63
C ASN A 149 19.42 5.50 -7.37
N LYS A 150 18.55 5.13 -8.32
CA LYS A 150 17.74 3.90 -8.21
C LYS A 150 18.42 2.73 -8.90
N PRO A 151 18.28 1.50 -8.37
CA PRO A 151 18.81 0.33 -9.04
C PRO A 151 18.04 0.05 -10.34
N ILE A 152 18.68 -0.68 -11.27
CA ILE A 152 18.15 -0.97 -12.61
C ILE A 152 16.76 -1.60 -12.56
N ALA A 153 16.49 -2.44 -11.55
CA ALA A 153 15.19 -3.08 -11.32
C ALA A 153 14.03 -2.08 -11.26
N ASN A 154 14.21 -0.89 -10.70
CA ASN A 154 13.19 0.15 -10.59
C ASN A 154 12.80 0.71 -11.97
N TYR A 155 13.77 0.92 -12.84
CA TYR A 155 13.47 1.41 -14.19
C TYR A 155 12.83 0.30 -15.04
N LEU A 156 13.31 -0.94 -14.90
CA LEU A 156 12.72 -2.10 -15.59
C LEU A 156 11.26 -2.33 -15.20
N ILE A 157 10.96 -2.35 -13.89
CA ILE A 157 9.58 -2.55 -13.42
C ILE A 157 8.68 -1.39 -13.85
N LEU A 158 9.18 -0.16 -13.87
CA LEU A 158 8.41 1.00 -14.32
C LEU A 158 8.10 0.91 -15.82
N ALA A 159 9.09 0.55 -16.65
CA ALA A 159 8.88 0.32 -18.07
C ALA A 159 7.85 -0.79 -18.32
N LEU A 160 7.95 -1.91 -17.60
CA LEU A 160 6.98 -3.01 -17.67
C LEU A 160 5.58 -2.57 -17.21
N ALA A 161 5.49 -1.73 -16.18
CA ALA A 161 4.22 -1.20 -15.67
C ALA A 161 3.49 -0.32 -16.69
N ILE A 162 4.19 0.19 -17.71
CA ILE A 162 3.59 0.92 -18.84
C ILE A 162 3.30 -0.04 -19.99
N ILE A 163 4.27 -0.88 -20.36
CA ILE A 163 4.19 -1.77 -21.53
C ILE A 163 3.08 -2.81 -21.37
N ILE A 164 2.94 -3.42 -20.19
CA ILE A 164 1.99 -4.52 -19.96
C ILE A 164 0.53 -4.05 -20.10
N PRO A 165 0.08 -2.96 -19.45
CA PRO A 165 -1.28 -2.46 -19.66
C PRO A 165 -1.55 -2.10 -21.12
N LEU A 166 -0.60 -1.45 -21.81
CA LEU A 166 -0.75 -1.11 -23.23
C LEU A 166 -0.91 -2.36 -24.09
N PHE A 167 -0.11 -3.40 -23.84
CA PHE A 167 -0.22 -4.67 -24.52
C PHE A 167 -1.59 -5.35 -24.28
N ILE A 168 -2.08 -5.34 -23.04
CA ILE A 168 -3.40 -5.89 -22.69
C ILE A 168 -4.52 -5.11 -23.40
N LEU A 169 -4.47 -3.79 -23.41
CA LEU A 169 -5.46 -2.95 -24.09
C LEU A 169 -5.46 -3.20 -25.60
N LEU A 170 -4.28 -3.34 -26.21
CA LEU A 170 -4.16 -3.72 -27.62
C LEU A 170 -4.76 -5.10 -27.89
N ALA A 171 -4.43 -6.11 -27.08
CA ALA A 171 -5.00 -7.45 -27.17
C ALA A 171 -6.53 -7.43 -27.01
N LEU A 172 -7.05 -6.62 -26.08
CA LEU A 172 -8.48 -6.45 -25.84
C LEU A 172 -9.19 -5.86 -27.07
N VAL A 173 -8.66 -4.77 -27.64
CA VAL A 173 -9.22 -4.16 -28.86
C VAL A 173 -9.21 -5.15 -30.01
N LEU A 174 -8.10 -5.88 -30.19
CA LEU A 174 -8.01 -6.93 -31.22
C LEU A 174 -8.99 -8.08 -30.96
N CYS A 175 -9.20 -8.48 -29.71
CA CYS A 175 -10.17 -9.50 -29.34
C CYS A 175 -11.58 -9.08 -29.72
N ILE A 176 -11.99 -7.87 -29.34
CA ILE A 176 -13.31 -7.31 -29.67
C ILE A 176 -13.52 -7.25 -31.19
N LYS A 177 -12.49 -6.88 -31.97
CA LYS A 177 -12.56 -6.81 -33.43
C LYS A 177 -12.49 -8.16 -34.14
N THR A 178 -11.93 -9.19 -33.51
CA THR A 178 -11.78 -10.50 -34.14
C THR A 178 -13.14 -11.21 -34.19
N PRO A 179 -13.65 -11.61 -35.36
CA PRO A 179 -14.87 -12.38 -35.46
C PRO A 179 -14.61 -13.79 -34.90
N MET A 180 -15.24 -14.12 -33.77
CA MET A 180 -15.05 -15.41 -33.10
C MET A 180 -16.40 -16.10 -32.90
N PRO A 181 -16.46 -17.43 -33.10
CA PRO A 181 -17.73 -18.14 -33.15
C PRO A 181 -18.41 -18.32 -31.77
N LYS A 182 -17.68 -18.51 -30.64
CA LYS A 182 -18.29 -18.69 -29.30
C LYS A 182 -17.41 -18.19 -28.14
N ARG A 183 -18.05 -17.77 -27.03
CA ARG A 183 -17.44 -17.44 -25.70
C ARG A 183 -16.42 -16.28 -25.67
N LYS A 184 -16.62 -15.25 -26.49
CA LYS A 184 -15.76 -14.06 -26.54
C LYS A 184 -15.58 -13.35 -25.19
N TRP A 185 -16.62 -13.35 -24.36
CA TRP A 185 -16.58 -12.73 -23.03
C TRP A 185 -15.58 -13.41 -22.08
N LEU A 186 -15.40 -14.74 -22.16
CA LEU A 186 -14.38 -15.45 -21.38
C LEU A 186 -12.97 -15.03 -21.79
N TRP A 187 -12.75 -14.79 -23.09
CA TRP A 187 -11.47 -14.27 -23.58
C TRP A 187 -11.21 -12.85 -23.07
N ILE A 188 -12.23 -12.01 -22.98
CA ILE A 188 -12.09 -10.65 -22.42
C ILE A 188 -11.63 -10.72 -20.96
N ILE A 189 -12.32 -11.51 -20.12
CA ILE A 189 -11.94 -11.68 -18.70
C ILE A 189 -10.52 -12.24 -18.58
N PHE A 190 -10.18 -13.22 -19.42
CA PHE A 190 -8.87 -13.84 -19.39
C PHE A 190 -7.75 -12.89 -19.83
N ILE A 191 -7.97 -12.06 -20.86
CA ILE A 191 -7.01 -11.04 -21.33
C ILE A 191 -6.77 -9.97 -20.26
N LEU A 192 -7.82 -9.57 -19.55
CA LEU A 192 -7.72 -8.57 -18.48
C LEU A 192 -7.04 -9.10 -17.22
N SER A 193 -7.07 -10.41 -17.02
CA SER A 193 -6.45 -11.09 -15.88
C SER A 193 -4.97 -11.40 -16.14
N SER A 194 -4.10 -10.89 -15.26
CA SER A 194 -2.68 -11.24 -15.26
C SER A 194 -2.31 -12.02 -14.00
N PHE A 195 -1.29 -12.87 -14.09
CA PHE A 195 -0.88 -13.80 -13.03
C PHE A 195 0.60 -13.60 -12.68
N VAL A 196 1.05 -14.12 -11.53
CA VAL A 196 2.43 -13.96 -11.03
C VAL A 196 2.79 -12.48 -10.87
N LYS A 197 2.50 -11.93 -9.70
CA LYS A 197 2.75 -10.52 -9.41
C LYS A 197 4.18 -10.32 -8.93
N ILE A 198 4.89 -9.38 -9.56
CA ILE A 198 6.21 -8.92 -9.16
C ILE A 198 6.04 -7.48 -8.66
N THR A 199 6.39 -7.24 -7.42
CA THR A 199 6.32 -5.92 -6.77
C THR A 199 7.73 -5.44 -6.47
N VAL A 200 8.01 -4.17 -6.76
CA VAL A 200 9.27 -3.51 -6.42
C VAL A 200 9.00 -2.35 -5.48
N ASN A 201 9.76 -2.28 -4.40
CA ASN A 201 9.80 -1.13 -3.52
C ASN A 201 10.61 0.00 -4.17
N TRP A 202 9.97 1.14 -4.46
CA TRP A 202 10.63 2.24 -5.15
C TRP A 202 11.76 2.87 -4.33
N THR A 203 11.66 2.87 -3.00
CA THR A 203 12.70 3.41 -2.12
C THR A 203 13.95 2.54 -2.17
N THR A 204 13.81 1.24 -1.94
CA THR A 204 14.96 0.33 -1.71
C THR A 204 15.35 -0.52 -2.92
N GLY A 205 14.48 -0.65 -3.92
CA GLY A 205 14.62 -1.60 -5.02
C GLY A 205 14.34 -3.06 -4.63
N GLY A 206 13.86 -3.30 -3.41
CA GLY A 206 13.51 -4.65 -2.95
C GLY A 206 12.41 -5.26 -3.82
N ILE A 207 12.63 -6.50 -4.26
CA ILE A 207 11.72 -7.25 -5.14
C ILE A 207 10.96 -8.29 -4.33
N ASN A 208 9.64 -8.34 -4.51
CA ASN A 208 8.77 -9.37 -3.97
C ASN A 208 8.01 -10.05 -5.11
N ILE A 209 8.00 -11.39 -5.12
CA ILE A 209 7.29 -12.17 -6.13
C ILE A 209 6.18 -12.97 -5.44
N GLN A 210 4.97 -12.85 -5.97
CA GLN A 210 3.78 -13.56 -5.50
C GLN A 210 3.24 -14.42 -6.65
N PRO A 211 3.60 -15.72 -6.71
CA PRO A 211 3.19 -16.60 -7.81
C PRO A 211 1.67 -16.72 -7.96
N LEU A 212 0.96 -16.80 -6.82
CA LEU A 212 -0.49 -16.90 -6.77
C LEU A 212 -1.11 -15.54 -6.41
N SER A 213 -1.16 -14.65 -7.39
CA SER A 213 -1.84 -13.35 -7.29
C SER A 213 -2.37 -12.97 -8.66
N PHE A 214 -3.47 -12.23 -8.69
CA PHE A 214 -4.03 -11.68 -9.93
C PHE A 214 -3.98 -10.16 -9.91
N LEU A 215 -3.73 -9.56 -11.08
CA LEU A 215 -3.73 -8.11 -11.25
C LEU A 215 -4.52 -7.75 -12.51
N LEU A 216 -5.51 -6.87 -12.34
CA LEU A 216 -6.28 -6.34 -13.46
C LEU A 216 -5.39 -5.40 -14.29
N LEU A 217 -5.38 -5.55 -15.62
CA LEU A 217 -4.50 -4.81 -16.53
C LEU A 217 -3.00 -5.02 -16.28
N GLY A 218 -2.61 -6.02 -15.48
CA GLY A 218 -1.23 -6.49 -15.36
C GLY A 218 -0.23 -5.49 -14.77
N ALA A 219 -0.65 -4.32 -14.30
CA ALA A 219 0.20 -3.40 -13.56
C ALA A 219 -0.59 -2.58 -12.53
N GLY A 220 0.10 -2.07 -11.53
CA GLY A 220 -0.48 -1.19 -10.52
C GLY A 220 0.60 -0.52 -9.67
N PHE A 221 0.22 0.53 -8.97
CA PHE A 221 1.09 1.18 -8.00
C PHE A 221 0.26 1.63 -6.80
N TRP A 222 0.89 1.70 -5.63
CA TRP A 222 0.29 2.27 -4.43
C TRP A 222 1.38 2.76 -3.47
N LYS A 223 1.03 3.67 -2.57
CA LYS A 223 1.90 4.13 -1.50
C LYS A 223 1.56 3.38 -0.21
N VAL A 224 2.58 2.97 0.55
CA VAL A 224 2.37 2.35 1.86
C VAL A 224 2.11 3.46 2.89
N GLY A 225 0.88 3.56 3.38
CA GLY A 225 0.50 4.65 4.29
C GLY A 225 0.64 6.04 3.64
N ILE A 226 0.73 7.08 4.45
CA ILE A 226 0.76 8.47 3.98
C ILE A 226 2.16 8.86 3.47
N SER A 227 3.21 8.40 4.17
CA SER A 227 4.59 8.81 3.91
C SER A 227 5.55 7.64 3.65
N GLY A 228 5.04 6.42 3.48
CA GLY A 228 5.88 5.25 3.17
C GLY A 228 6.25 5.14 1.68
N PRO A 229 6.98 4.07 1.31
CA PRO A 229 7.46 3.86 -0.05
C PRO A 229 6.32 3.66 -1.05
N VAL A 230 6.56 4.10 -2.29
CA VAL A 230 5.74 3.70 -3.44
C VAL A 230 6.13 2.26 -3.81
N LEU A 231 5.14 1.40 -3.98
CA LEU A 231 5.30 0.07 -4.52
C LEU A 231 4.76 0.04 -5.95
N ILE A 232 5.55 -0.46 -6.89
CA ILE A 232 5.14 -0.68 -8.28
C ILE A 232 5.04 -2.17 -8.51
N SER A 233 3.93 -2.61 -9.07
CA SER A 233 3.66 -4.02 -9.37
C SER A 233 3.36 -4.24 -10.83
N VAL A 234 3.84 -5.37 -11.35
CA VAL A 234 3.45 -5.90 -12.65
C VAL A 234 3.09 -7.38 -12.52
N ALA A 235 2.33 -7.91 -13.46
CA ALA A 235 1.99 -9.32 -13.55
C ALA A 235 2.02 -9.79 -15.00
N ILE A 236 2.25 -11.09 -15.19
CA ILE A 236 2.38 -11.71 -16.51
C ILE A 236 0.98 -11.79 -17.17
N PRO A 237 0.77 -11.16 -18.33
CA PRO A 237 -0.53 -11.10 -19.00
C PRO A 237 -0.80 -12.34 -19.86
N LEU A 238 -0.87 -13.51 -19.23
CA LEU A 238 -0.99 -14.81 -19.92
C LEU A 238 -2.17 -14.85 -20.90
N GLY A 239 -3.32 -14.29 -20.52
CA GLY A 239 -4.48 -14.28 -21.40
C GLY A 239 -4.29 -13.45 -22.66
N ALA A 240 -3.64 -12.28 -22.55
CA ALA A 240 -3.30 -11.46 -23.71
C ALA A 240 -2.30 -12.17 -24.64
N ILE A 241 -1.26 -12.80 -24.07
CA ILE A 241 -0.25 -13.56 -24.83
C ILE A 241 -0.93 -14.71 -25.60
N ILE A 242 -1.70 -15.54 -24.91
CA ILE A 242 -2.36 -16.72 -25.52
C ILE A 242 -3.37 -16.29 -26.58
N PHE A 243 -4.15 -15.22 -26.31
CA PHE A 243 -5.08 -14.68 -27.29
C PHE A 243 -4.36 -14.24 -28.57
N MET A 244 -3.26 -13.49 -28.46
CA MET A 244 -2.50 -13.00 -29.62
C MET A 244 -1.96 -14.16 -30.47
N ILE A 245 -1.50 -15.25 -29.83
CA ILE A 245 -1.05 -16.45 -30.53
C ILE A 245 -2.22 -17.16 -31.25
N LYS A 246 -3.37 -17.34 -30.58
CA LYS A 246 -4.53 -18.03 -31.16
C LYS A 246 -5.25 -17.21 -32.23
N ARG A 247 -5.20 -15.88 -32.14
CA ARG A 247 -5.84 -14.96 -33.09
C ARG A 247 -5.45 -15.25 -34.54
N LYS A 248 -4.18 -15.57 -34.80
CA LYS A 248 -3.69 -15.90 -36.15
C LYS A 248 -4.43 -17.09 -36.75
N LYS A 249 -4.72 -18.11 -35.94
CA LYS A 249 -5.44 -19.32 -36.38
C LYS A 249 -6.89 -19.02 -36.77
N TRP A 250 -7.62 -18.25 -35.96
CA TRP A 250 -9.02 -17.92 -36.24
C TRP A 250 -9.21 -17.03 -37.47
N LEU A 251 -8.24 -16.18 -37.79
CA LEU A 251 -8.28 -15.40 -39.02
C LEU A 251 -8.05 -16.28 -40.25
N THR A 252 -7.15 -17.26 -40.15
CA THR A 252 -6.83 -18.17 -41.26
C THR A 252 -7.97 -19.15 -41.54
N SER A 253 -8.56 -19.75 -40.50
CA SER A 253 -9.70 -20.67 -40.64
C SER A 253 -10.96 -20.03 -41.23
N ARG A 254 -11.06 -18.69 -41.22
CA ARG A 254 -12.18 -18.00 -41.85
C ARG A 254 -12.00 -17.91 -43.37
N VAL A 255 -10.78 -17.65 -43.83
CA VAL A 255 -10.47 -17.57 -45.27
C VAL A 255 -10.80 -18.91 -45.93
N GLU A 256 -10.35 -20.02 -45.34
CA GLU A 256 -10.56 -21.38 -45.84
C GLU A 256 -12.04 -21.84 -45.82
N ASN A 257 -12.91 -21.21 -45.04
CA ASN A 257 -14.36 -21.50 -45.02
C ASN A 257 -15.18 -20.52 -45.89
N GLN A 258 -14.53 -19.58 -46.58
CA GLN A 258 -15.16 -18.64 -47.52
C GLN A 258 -14.82 -18.94 -48.98
N ASP A 259 -13.91 -19.88 -49.24
CA ASP A 259 -13.65 -20.53 -50.53
C ASP A 259 -14.47 -21.83 -50.66
#